data_AF-G7YDQ9-F1
#
_entry.id   AF-G7YDQ9-F1
#
_cell.length_a   1.000
_cell.length_b   1.000
_cell.length_c   1.000
_cell.angle_alpha   90.00
_cell.angle_beta   90.00
_cell.angle_gamma   90.00
#
_symmetry.space_group_name_H-M   'P 1'
#
loop_
_entity.id
_entity.type
_entity.pdbx_description
1 polymer ?
#
loop_
_entity_poly.entity_id
_entity_poly.type
_entity_poly.pdbx_seq_one_letter_code
_entity_poly.pdbx_strand_id
1 'polypeptide(L)'
;MRTDKSVQHRLPLGTTVKHQRSHEDDDDDGTPENIRRISNTANIRVGFQRGNTLRPALVQLKDRLPANRTRDYVYKIKCNDCIKVYIGQTARELHTRIGEHKRKINRPPRNADEYRALLKDSAIAEHALDTGHKIDLENVEVLRRGPRSTSQRLMAEAVEIAKHPSVNRIEGVELVSVWRTVLDQSS
;
A
#
# COMPACT_ATOMS: atom_id res chain seq x y z
N MET A 1 19.90 23.68 63.31
CA MET A 1 18.59 24.00 62.72
C MET A 1 18.81 24.93 61.54
N ARG A 2 18.39 24.48 60.34
CA ARG A 2 18.11 25.20 59.08
C ARG A 2 18.99 26.39 58.68
N THR A 3 19.69 26.25 57.55
CA THR A 3 19.35 27.00 56.32
C THR A 3 19.72 26.13 55.13
N ASP A 4 18.70 25.54 54.51
CA ASP A 4 18.81 24.68 53.34
C ASP A 4 18.92 25.57 52.09
N LYS A 5 19.83 25.19 51.19
CA LYS A 5 20.17 25.96 49.99
C LYS A 5 19.03 25.84 48.99
N SER A 6 18.38 26.96 48.66
CA SER A 6 17.37 27.01 47.60
C SER A 6 18.02 26.71 46.25
N VAL A 7 17.78 25.49 45.75
CA VAL A 7 18.14 25.06 44.40
C VAL A 7 17.28 25.83 43.39
N GLN A 8 17.94 26.62 42.53
CA GLN A 8 17.32 27.14 41.31
C GLN A 8 17.12 26.00 40.32
N HIS A 9 15.89 25.52 40.17
CA HIS A 9 15.50 24.74 39.00
C HIS A 9 14.99 25.67 37.90
N ARG A 10 15.78 25.82 36.82
CA ARG A 10 15.29 26.35 35.54
C ARG A 10 14.37 25.31 34.90
N LEU A 11 13.12 25.69 34.63
CA LEU A 11 12.20 24.89 33.82
C LEU A 11 12.55 25.02 32.33
N PRO A 12 12.40 23.95 31.52
CA PRO A 12 12.75 23.98 30.10
C PRO A 12 11.68 24.72 29.28
N LEU A 13 12.16 25.46 28.29
CA LEU A 13 11.36 26.13 27.26
C LEU A 13 10.67 25.12 26.33
N GLY A 14 9.37 25.36 26.07
CA GLY A 14 8.75 25.07 24.77
C GLY A 14 7.92 23.79 24.65
N THR A 15 6.76 23.72 25.31
CA THR A 15 5.75 22.72 24.99
C THR A 15 4.98 23.13 23.74
N THR A 16 5.12 22.38 22.64
CA THR A 16 4.30 22.57 21.43
C THR A 16 3.09 21.63 21.51
N VAL A 17 1.89 22.18 21.69
CA VAL A 17 0.64 21.41 21.61
C VAL A 17 0.17 21.38 20.16
N LYS A 18 -0.02 20.18 19.60
CA LYS A 18 -0.53 19.97 18.23
C LYS A 18 -2.03 19.72 18.31
N HIS A 19 -2.82 20.54 17.62
CA HIS A 19 -4.26 20.33 17.48
C HIS A 19 -4.55 19.80 16.07
N GLN A 20 -5.15 18.61 15.99
CA GLN A 20 -5.68 18.02 14.75
C GLN A 20 -7.17 18.36 14.67
N ARG A 21 -7.63 18.77 13.50
CA ARG A 21 -9.02 19.20 13.26
C ARG A 21 -9.92 17.96 13.18
N SER A 22 -10.75 17.70 14.19
CA SER A 22 -11.98 16.91 14.04
C SER A 22 -13.12 17.87 13.69
N HIS A 23 -13.96 17.46 12.74
CA HIS A 23 -15.12 18.21 12.29
C HIS A 23 -16.31 17.71 13.11
N GLU A 24 -16.69 18.44 14.15
CA GLU A 24 -18.00 18.32 14.80
C GLU A 24 -18.58 19.73 14.85
N ASP A 25 -19.79 19.84 14.30
CA ASP A 25 -20.54 21.07 14.13
C ASP A 25 -21.15 21.47 15.48
N ASP A 26 -20.51 22.42 16.17
CA ASP A 26 -21.10 23.17 17.28
C ASP A 26 -20.60 24.62 17.21
N ASP A 27 -21.53 25.55 17.38
CA ASP A 27 -21.37 27.01 17.23
C ASP A 27 -20.37 27.62 18.25
N ASP A 28 -19.07 27.49 18.01
CA ASP A 28 -18.02 28.23 18.71
C ASP A 28 -17.18 29.04 17.70
N ASP A 29 -17.01 30.34 17.96
CA ASP A 29 -16.23 31.32 17.17
C ASP A 29 -14.71 31.08 17.26
N GLY A 30 -14.32 29.83 17.04
CA GLY A 30 -12.96 29.30 17.06
C GLY A 30 -12.19 29.62 15.79
N THR A 31 -12.23 30.87 15.33
CA THR A 31 -11.36 31.28 14.22
C THR A 31 -9.89 31.17 14.65
N PRO A 32 -8.99 30.69 13.77
CA PRO A 32 -7.57 30.56 14.10
C PRO A 32 -6.95 31.89 14.53
N GLU A 33 -7.52 33.01 14.11
CA GLU A 33 -7.17 34.36 14.55
C GLU A 33 -7.46 34.59 16.04
N ASN A 34 -8.63 34.18 16.53
CA ASN A 34 -9.01 34.29 17.96
C ASN A 34 -8.11 33.41 18.84
N ILE A 35 -7.86 32.17 18.42
CA ILE A 35 -6.97 31.22 19.13
C ILE A 35 -5.54 31.78 19.21
N ARG A 36 -5.07 32.42 18.13
CA ARG A 36 -3.74 33.04 18.08
C ARG A 36 -3.64 34.25 19.00
N ARG A 37 -4.69 35.08 19.08
CA ARG A 37 -4.75 36.25 19.97
C ARG A 37 -4.67 35.84 21.44
N ILE A 38 -5.49 34.89 21.87
CA ILE A 38 -5.54 34.44 23.27
C ILE A 38 -4.20 33.81 23.67
N SER A 39 -3.61 32.98 22.79
CA SER A 39 -2.34 32.31 23.07
C SER A 39 -1.15 33.29 23.18
N ASN A 40 -1.16 34.37 22.41
CA ASN A 40 -0.14 35.42 22.51
C ASN A 40 -0.21 36.17 23.84
N THR A 41 -1.41 36.40 24.40
CA THR A 41 -1.56 37.01 25.74
C THR A 41 -0.96 36.12 26.84
N ALA A 42 -0.95 34.80 26.64
CA ALA A 42 -0.28 33.84 27.52
C ALA A 42 1.20 33.58 27.17
N ASN A 43 1.78 34.34 26.23
CA ASN A 43 3.14 34.18 25.70
C ASN A 43 3.43 32.79 25.09
N ILE A 44 2.40 32.13 24.56
CA ILE A 44 2.48 30.80 23.92
C ILE A 44 2.54 31.01 22.40
N ARG A 45 3.60 30.49 21.76
CA ARG A 45 3.71 30.51 20.29
C ARG A 45 2.89 29.39 19.67
N VAL A 46 1.90 29.76 18.86
CA VAL A 46 1.05 28.82 18.12
C VAL A 46 1.36 28.87 16.62
N GLY A 47 1.61 27.70 16.03
CA GLY A 47 1.79 27.51 14.60
C GLY A 47 0.62 26.74 14.00
N PHE A 48 0.00 27.27 12.94
CA PHE A 48 -1.08 26.60 12.23
C PHE A 48 -0.52 25.92 10.98
N GLN A 49 -0.72 24.60 10.87
CA GLN A 49 -0.37 23.84 9.67
C GLN A 49 -1.63 23.60 8.85
N ARG A 50 -1.61 23.93 7.56
CA ARG A 50 -2.69 23.53 6.65
C ARG A 50 -2.59 22.02 6.46
N GLY A 51 -3.67 21.29 6.76
CA GLY A 51 -3.79 19.89 6.37
C GLY A 51 -3.71 19.77 4.84
N ASN A 52 -3.32 18.60 4.34
CA ASN A 52 -3.30 18.35 2.90
C ASN A 52 -4.68 18.68 2.32
N THR A 53 -4.72 19.55 1.31
CA THR A 53 -5.98 19.86 0.63
C THR A 53 -6.44 18.63 -0.14
N LEU A 54 -7.77 18.47 -0.34
CA LEU A 54 -8.33 17.40 -1.16
C LEU A 54 -7.83 17.45 -2.61
N ARG A 55 -7.30 18.60 -3.06
CA ARG A 55 -6.75 18.79 -4.40
C ARG A 55 -5.62 17.80 -4.72
N PRO A 56 -4.52 17.65 -3.95
CA PRO A 56 -3.52 16.63 -4.20
C PRO A 56 -4.08 15.20 -4.35
N ALA A 57 -5.07 14.82 -3.54
CA ALA A 57 -5.72 13.50 -3.61
C ALA A 57 -6.55 13.33 -4.91
N LEU A 58 -7.24 14.39 -5.36
CA LEU A 58 -8.04 14.39 -6.59
C LEU A 58 -7.18 14.59 -7.85
N VAL A 59 -6.07 15.32 -7.76
CA VAL A 59 -5.19 15.68 -8.89
C VAL A 59 -4.20 14.55 -9.24
N GLN A 60 -3.95 13.61 -8.32
CA GLN A 60 -3.21 12.37 -8.65
C GLN A 60 -3.92 11.46 -9.67
N LEU A 61 -5.14 11.78 -10.11
CA LEU A 61 -5.83 11.07 -11.19
C LEU A 61 -5.22 11.33 -12.59
N LYS A 62 -4.32 12.31 -12.75
CA LYS A 62 -3.66 12.62 -14.02
C LYS A 62 -2.14 12.56 -13.92
N ASP A 63 -1.60 11.41 -13.55
CA ASP A 63 -0.22 11.11 -13.89
C ASP A 63 -0.11 10.71 -15.37
N ARG A 64 0.49 11.57 -16.19
CA ARG A 64 1.03 11.13 -17.48
C ARG A 64 2.11 10.08 -17.19
N LEU A 65 1.81 8.82 -17.48
CA LEU A 65 2.79 7.74 -17.41
C LEU A 65 3.91 8.05 -18.41
N PRO A 66 5.19 8.11 -17.99
CA PRO A 66 6.27 8.06 -18.95
C PRO A 66 6.16 6.72 -19.69
N ALA A 67 6.13 6.78 -21.02
CA ALA A 67 5.86 5.63 -21.91
C ALA A 67 6.86 4.47 -21.75
N ASN A 68 7.98 4.70 -21.07
CA ASN A 68 9.07 3.75 -20.90
C ASN A 68 9.46 3.50 -19.42
N ARG A 69 8.47 3.33 -18.54
CA ARG A 69 8.76 2.74 -17.21
C ARG A 69 9.01 1.24 -17.37
N THR A 70 9.83 0.65 -16.50
CA THR A 70 10.11 -0.81 -16.49
C THR A 70 9.76 -1.46 -15.14
N ARG A 71 9.26 -0.67 -14.18
CA ARG A 71 9.00 -1.03 -12.77
C ARG A 71 7.60 -0.53 -12.35
N ASP A 72 7.21 -0.90 -11.14
CA ASP A 72 5.92 -0.52 -10.53
C ASP A 72 4.73 -0.98 -11.37
N TYR A 73 4.60 -2.29 -11.49
CA TYR A 73 3.62 -2.95 -12.34
C TYR A 73 2.67 -3.84 -11.56
N VAL A 74 1.43 -3.90 -12.05
CA VAL A 74 0.55 -5.06 -11.87
C VAL A 74 0.48 -5.77 -13.21
N TYR A 75 0.78 -7.05 -13.20
CA TYR A 75 0.91 -7.87 -14.41
C TYR A 75 0.13 -9.17 -14.27
N LYS A 76 -0.08 -9.83 -15.41
CA LYS A 76 -0.85 -11.05 -15.55
C LYS A 76 -0.06 -12.07 -16.37
N ILE A 77 -0.10 -13.31 -15.92
CA ILE A 77 0.52 -14.47 -16.57
C ILE A 77 -0.57 -15.53 -16.75
N LYS A 78 -0.72 -16.04 -17.97
CA LYS A 78 -1.70 -17.08 -18.26
C LYS A 78 -1.14 -18.47 -17.96
N CYS A 79 -2.00 -19.36 -17.49
CA CYS A 79 -1.78 -20.78 -17.65
C CYS A 79 -2.19 -21.16 -19.08
N ASN A 80 -1.39 -21.98 -19.77
CA ASN A 80 -1.73 -22.45 -21.12
C ASN A 80 -2.73 -23.60 -21.11
N ASP A 81 -2.81 -24.32 -19.99
CA ASP A 81 -3.59 -25.55 -19.90
C ASP A 81 -4.89 -25.38 -19.09
N CYS A 82 -5.16 -24.18 -18.55
CA CYS A 82 -6.44 -23.89 -17.91
C CYS A 82 -6.82 -22.41 -17.99
N ILE A 83 -8.08 -22.08 -17.65
CA ILE A 83 -8.60 -20.70 -17.69
C ILE A 83 -7.97 -19.76 -16.65
N LYS A 84 -7.23 -20.31 -15.67
CA LYS A 84 -6.73 -19.54 -14.54
C LYS A 84 -5.54 -18.67 -14.94
N VAL A 85 -5.41 -17.54 -14.26
CA VAL A 85 -4.31 -16.59 -14.44
C VAL A 85 -3.63 -16.27 -13.12
N TYR A 86 -2.34 -15.98 -13.16
CA TYR A 86 -1.63 -15.37 -12.05
C TYR A 86 -1.60 -13.86 -12.23
N ILE A 87 -1.93 -13.13 -11.17
CA ILE A 87 -1.88 -11.67 -11.16
C ILE A 87 -0.92 -11.27 -10.06
N GLY A 88 0.14 -10.57 -10.40
CA GLY A 88 1.17 -10.19 -9.45
C GLY A 88 1.47 -8.70 -9.52
N GLN A 89 1.99 -8.14 -8.42
CA GLN A 89 2.62 -6.83 -8.43
C GLN A 89 4.14 -6.90 -8.27
N THR A 90 4.84 -5.87 -8.77
CA THR A 90 6.28 -5.70 -8.55
C THR A 90 6.69 -4.24 -8.51
N ALA A 91 7.49 -3.86 -7.51
CA ALA A 91 8.25 -2.60 -7.47
C ALA A 91 9.60 -2.71 -8.22
N ARG A 92 10.01 -3.93 -8.55
CA ARG A 92 11.22 -4.25 -9.30
C ARG A 92 10.90 -4.32 -10.79
N GLU A 93 11.94 -4.44 -11.61
CA GLU A 93 11.75 -4.57 -13.05
C GLU A 93 10.98 -5.85 -13.38
N LEU A 94 10.02 -5.73 -14.30
CA LEU A 94 9.13 -6.84 -14.63
C LEU A 94 9.92 -8.09 -15.03
N HIS A 95 10.89 -7.94 -15.93
CA HIS A 95 11.71 -9.05 -16.41
C HIS A 95 12.46 -9.78 -15.27
N THR A 96 12.90 -9.04 -14.23
CA THR A 96 13.55 -9.64 -13.07
C THR A 96 12.57 -10.52 -12.31
N ARG A 97 11.34 -10.03 -12.10
CA ARG A 97 10.28 -10.79 -11.40
C ARG A 97 9.87 -12.04 -12.19
N ILE A 98 9.76 -11.94 -13.51
CA ILE A 98 9.49 -13.10 -14.38
C ILE A 98 10.63 -14.12 -14.31
N GLY A 99 11.88 -13.67 -14.29
CA GLY A 99 13.04 -14.54 -14.10
C GLY A 99 13.00 -15.31 -12.77
N GLU A 100 12.54 -14.68 -11.68
CA GLU A 100 12.34 -15.37 -10.40
C GLU A 100 11.29 -16.48 -10.49
N HIS A 101 10.14 -16.18 -11.08
CA HIS A 101 9.09 -17.19 -11.29
C HIS A 101 9.58 -18.35 -12.15
N LYS A 102 10.30 -18.06 -13.26
CA LYS A 102 10.90 -19.07 -14.13
C LYS A 102 11.85 -20.00 -13.37
N ARG A 103 12.72 -19.45 -12.53
CA ARG A 103 13.65 -20.24 -11.71
C ARG A 103 12.92 -21.15 -10.72
N LYS A 104 11.85 -20.65 -10.09
CA LYS A 104 11.04 -21.42 -9.13
C LYS A 104 10.26 -22.55 -9.82
N ILE A 105 9.71 -22.31 -11.00
CA ILE A 105 9.01 -23.33 -11.80
C ILE A 105 9.99 -24.42 -12.28
N ASN A 106 11.17 -24.02 -12.77
CA ASN A 106 12.14 -24.95 -13.35
C ASN A 106 12.97 -25.72 -12.31
N ARG A 107 12.90 -25.36 -11.03
CA ARG A 107 13.63 -26.02 -9.94
C ARG A 107 12.63 -26.70 -9.01
N PRO A 108 12.26 -27.96 -9.27
CA PRO A 108 11.37 -28.67 -8.38
C PRO A 108 12.01 -28.84 -6.99
N PRO A 109 11.21 -28.79 -5.91
CA PRO A 109 11.70 -28.96 -4.56
C PRO A 109 12.20 -30.40 -4.34
N ARG A 110 13.30 -30.53 -3.62
CA ARG A 110 13.97 -31.83 -3.39
C ARG A 110 13.47 -32.56 -2.15
N ASN A 111 12.83 -31.84 -1.24
CA ASN A 111 12.34 -32.34 0.03
C ASN A 111 11.10 -31.56 0.46
N ALA A 112 10.48 -32.01 1.55
CA ALA A 112 9.27 -31.40 2.08
C ALA A 112 9.47 -29.94 2.50
N ASP A 113 10.63 -29.58 3.07
CA ASP A 113 10.91 -28.22 3.53
C ASP A 113 11.02 -27.24 2.36
N GLU A 114 11.72 -27.63 1.28
CA GLU A 114 11.81 -26.87 0.04
C GLU A 114 10.43 -26.70 -0.61
N TYR A 115 9.59 -27.74 -0.55
CA TYR A 115 8.21 -27.66 -1.05
C TYR A 115 7.41 -26.64 -0.24
N ARG A 116 7.44 -26.70 1.10
CA ARG A 116 6.75 -25.72 1.96
C ARG A 116 7.23 -24.29 1.75
N ALA A 117 8.54 -24.10 1.53
CA ALA A 117 9.09 -22.80 1.17
C ALA A 117 8.53 -22.31 -0.16
N LEU A 118 8.54 -23.13 -1.21
CA LEU A 118 7.99 -22.81 -2.54
C LEU A 118 6.53 -22.39 -2.47
N LEU A 119 5.71 -23.16 -1.72
CA LEU A 119 4.29 -22.85 -1.52
C LEU A 119 4.13 -21.44 -0.96
N LYS A 120 4.88 -21.03 0.06
CA LYS A 120 4.78 -19.67 0.61
C LYS A 120 5.19 -18.57 -0.38
N ASP A 121 6.04 -18.91 -1.33
CA ASP A 121 6.81 -17.95 -2.11
C ASP A 121 6.28 -17.65 -3.51
N SER A 122 5.55 -18.59 -4.14
CA SER A 122 5.14 -18.44 -5.54
C SER A 122 3.94 -19.31 -5.89
N ALA A 123 2.74 -18.73 -5.81
CA ALA A 123 1.48 -19.39 -6.17
C ALA A 123 1.47 -19.94 -7.60
N ILE A 124 2.13 -19.25 -8.55
CA ILE A 124 2.25 -19.73 -9.94
C ILE A 124 3.18 -20.94 -10.08
N ALA A 125 4.17 -21.08 -9.20
CA ALA A 125 5.08 -22.22 -9.22
C ALA A 125 4.46 -23.44 -8.53
N GLU A 126 3.77 -23.21 -7.40
CA GLU A 126 2.86 -24.18 -6.77
C GLU A 126 1.86 -24.72 -7.80
N HIS A 127 1.13 -23.83 -8.49
CA HIS A 127 0.17 -24.25 -9.50
C HIS A 127 0.79 -25.12 -10.60
N ALA A 128 1.93 -24.70 -11.16
CA ALA A 128 2.63 -25.46 -12.20
C ALA A 128 3.09 -26.84 -11.70
N LEU A 129 3.56 -26.91 -10.45
CA LEU A 129 4.04 -28.16 -9.84
C LEU A 129 2.88 -29.12 -9.55
N ASP A 130 1.79 -28.63 -8.94
CA ASP A 130 0.67 -29.46 -8.50
C ASP A 130 -0.16 -30.00 -9.66
N THR A 131 -0.26 -29.23 -10.74
CA THR A 131 -1.11 -29.57 -11.90
C THR A 131 -0.31 -30.09 -13.09
N GLY A 132 1.00 -29.89 -13.12
CA GLY A 132 1.84 -30.14 -14.29
C GLY A 132 1.59 -29.18 -15.46
N HIS A 133 0.83 -28.10 -15.24
CA HIS A 133 0.48 -27.16 -16.29
C HIS A 133 1.66 -26.27 -16.72
N LYS A 134 1.67 -25.89 -17.99
CA LYS A 134 2.59 -24.93 -18.60
C LYS A 134 2.10 -23.51 -18.36
N ILE A 135 3.04 -22.68 -17.92
CA ILE A 135 2.83 -21.26 -17.65
C ILE A 135 3.44 -20.44 -18.79
N ASP A 136 2.68 -19.49 -19.32
CA ASP A 136 3.15 -18.60 -20.38
C ASP A 136 3.98 -17.44 -19.83
N LEU A 137 5.26 -17.72 -19.54
CA LEU A 137 6.21 -16.73 -19.04
C LEU A 137 6.73 -15.78 -20.14
N GLU A 138 6.41 -16.04 -21.41
CA GLU A 138 6.88 -15.24 -22.55
C GLU A 138 5.90 -14.12 -22.87
N ASN A 139 4.59 -14.37 -22.77
CA ASN A 139 3.53 -13.40 -23.06
C ASN A 139 2.93 -12.79 -21.79
N VAL A 140 3.76 -12.08 -21.03
CA VAL A 140 3.32 -11.40 -19.81
C VAL A 140 2.56 -10.11 -20.16
N GLU A 141 1.33 -10.01 -19.68
CA GLU A 141 0.45 -8.86 -19.91
C GLU A 141 0.60 -7.84 -18.76
N VAL A 142 0.82 -6.56 -19.08
CA VAL A 142 0.87 -5.48 -18.09
C VAL A 142 -0.52 -4.87 -17.93
N LEU A 143 -1.16 -5.10 -16.79
CA LEU A 143 -2.52 -4.61 -16.50
C LEU A 143 -2.53 -3.15 -16.03
N ARG A 144 -1.57 -2.76 -15.18
CA ARG A 144 -1.46 -1.40 -14.64
C ARG A 144 -0.01 -0.96 -14.59
N ARG A 145 0.24 0.30 -14.95
CA ARG A 145 1.57 0.95 -14.88
C ARG A 145 1.55 2.09 -13.87
N GLY A 146 2.65 2.26 -13.14
CA GLY A 146 2.86 3.42 -12.28
C GLY A 146 2.17 3.49 -10.90
N PRO A 147 1.56 2.45 -10.30
CA PRO A 147 1.25 2.48 -8.87
C PRO A 147 2.54 2.59 -8.05
N ARG A 148 2.85 3.81 -7.59
CA ARG A 148 4.16 4.15 -7.00
C ARG A 148 4.30 3.62 -5.58
N SER A 149 3.22 3.66 -4.80
CA SER A 149 3.23 3.14 -3.43
C SER A 149 2.86 1.66 -3.38
N THR A 150 3.35 0.96 -2.36
CA THR A 150 2.99 -0.44 -2.10
C THR A 150 1.48 -0.61 -1.94
N SER A 151 0.82 0.30 -1.21
CA SER A 151 -0.63 0.24 -1.01
C SER A 151 -1.41 0.36 -2.32
N GLN A 152 -0.99 1.24 -3.23
CA GLN A 152 -1.60 1.35 -4.56
C GLN A 152 -1.44 0.07 -5.37
N ARG A 153 -0.27 -0.58 -5.32
CA ARG A 153 -0.03 -1.86 -5.99
C ARG A 153 -0.89 -2.97 -5.44
N LEU A 154 -0.98 -3.09 -4.11
CA LEU A 154 -1.80 -4.11 -3.45
C LEU A 154 -3.29 -3.95 -3.78
N MET A 155 -3.82 -2.72 -3.76
CA MET A 155 -5.21 -2.47 -4.15
C MET A 155 -5.46 -2.80 -5.62
N ALA A 156 -4.57 -2.36 -6.51
CA ALA A 156 -4.70 -2.65 -7.94
C ALA A 156 -4.62 -4.16 -8.22
N GLU A 157 -3.67 -4.87 -7.60
CA GLU A 157 -3.56 -6.33 -7.67
C GLU A 157 -4.83 -7.02 -7.18
N ALA A 158 -5.33 -6.63 -6.01
CA ALA A 158 -6.56 -7.19 -5.43
C ALA A 158 -7.78 -7.02 -6.35
N VAL A 159 -7.95 -5.83 -6.94
CA VAL A 159 -9.03 -5.54 -7.89
C VAL A 159 -8.90 -6.42 -9.13
N GLU A 160 -7.70 -6.58 -9.67
CA GLU A 160 -7.50 -7.42 -10.86
C GLU A 160 -7.66 -8.92 -10.53
N ILE A 161 -7.25 -9.39 -9.34
CA ILE A 161 -7.52 -10.76 -8.86
C ILE A 161 -9.02 -11.02 -8.79
N ALA A 162 -9.81 -10.08 -8.26
CA ALA A 162 -11.25 -10.24 -8.13
C ALA A 162 -11.98 -10.36 -9.50
N LYS A 163 -11.40 -9.81 -10.57
CA LYS A 163 -11.99 -9.83 -11.92
C LYS A 163 -11.70 -11.10 -12.72
N HIS A 164 -10.77 -11.95 -12.26
CA HIS A 164 -10.28 -13.08 -13.05
C HIS A 164 -10.30 -14.39 -12.26
N PRO A 165 -10.50 -15.55 -12.92
CA PRO A 165 -10.21 -16.83 -12.29
C PRO A 165 -8.73 -16.90 -11.98
N SER A 166 -8.36 -16.78 -10.71
CA SER A 166 -6.98 -16.57 -10.30
C SER A 166 -6.35 -17.80 -9.65
N VAL A 167 -5.05 -17.99 -9.84
CA VAL A 167 -4.22 -18.95 -9.08
C VAL A 167 -3.67 -18.34 -7.79
N ASN A 168 -3.86 -17.03 -7.56
CA ASN A 168 -3.37 -16.36 -6.36
C ASN A 168 -4.02 -16.93 -5.10
N ARG A 169 -3.24 -17.03 -4.03
CA ARG A 169 -3.77 -17.38 -2.70
C ARG A 169 -4.53 -16.19 -2.12
N ILE A 170 -5.76 -16.45 -1.67
CA ILE A 170 -6.69 -15.43 -1.15
C ILE A 170 -6.37 -15.08 0.33
N GLU A 171 -5.57 -15.91 1.03
CA GLU A 171 -5.26 -15.73 2.46
C GLU A 171 -4.54 -14.41 2.82
N GLY A 172 -3.94 -13.71 1.84
CA GLY A 172 -3.31 -12.40 2.05
C GLY A 172 -4.22 -11.19 1.79
N VAL A 173 -5.50 -11.42 1.52
CA VAL A 173 -6.42 -10.40 1.00
C VAL A 173 -7.54 -10.06 2.02
N GLU A 174 -7.20 -9.99 3.30
CA GLU A 174 -8.05 -9.45 4.39
C GLU A 174 -8.44 -7.96 4.19
N LEU A 175 -8.00 -7.32 3.10
CA LEU A 175 -8.46 -6.00 2.66
C LEU A 175 -9.63 -6.07 1.66
N VAL A 176 -9.93 -7.21 1.03
CA VAL A 176 -10.94 -7.32 -0.05
C VAL A 176 -12.37 -7.50 0.46
N SER A 177 -12.58 -7.91 1.71
CA SER A 177 -13.95 -8.02 2.27
C SER A 177 -14.67 -6.67 2.27
N VAL A 178 -13.97 -5.58 2.56
CA VAL A 178 -14.54 -4.21 2.56
C VAL A 178 -14.84 -3.72 1.14
N TRP A 179 -13.96 -4.01 0.17
CA TRP A 179 -14.13 -3.54 -1.21
C TRP A 179 -15.10 -4.37 -2.03
N ARG A 180 -15.30 -5.66 -1.72
CA ARG A 180 -16.26 -6.52 -2.43
C ARG A 180 -17.69 -5.97 -2.27
N THR A 181 -18.04 -5.50 -1.08
CA THR A 181 -19.33 -4.86 -0.79
C THR A 181 -19.57 -3.61 -1.65
N VAL A 182 -18.53 -2.85 -1.98
CA VAL A 182 -18.63 -1.63 -2.80
C VAL A 182 -18.74 -1.97 -4.29
N LEU A 183 -18.06 -3.02 -4.74
CA LEU A 183 -18.07 -3.43 -6.15
C LEU A 183 -19.36 -4.16 -6.55
N ASP A 184 -19.96 -4.93 -5.64
CA ASP A 184 -21.24 -5.63 -5.89
C ASP A 184 -22.46 -4.69 -5.92
N GLN A 185 -22.36 -3.48 -5.37
CA GLN A 185 -23.43 -2.47 -5.39
C GLN A 185 -23.53 -1.70 -6.72
N SER A 186 -22.65 -1.99 -7.69
CA SER A 186 -22.54 -1.26 -8.96
C SER A 186 -23.05 -2.06 -10.18
N SER A 187 -23.77 -3.16 -9.98
CA SER A 187 -24.35 -4.01 -11.04
C SER A 187 -25.85 -3.79 -11.21
#